data_AF-A0A6V8DRM8-F1
#
_entry.id   AF-A0A6V8DRM8-F1
#
_cell.length_a   1.000
_cell.length_b   1.000
_cell.length_c   1.000
_cell.angle_alpha   90.00
_cell.angle_beta   90.00
_cell.angle_gamma   90.00
#
_symmetry.space_group_name_H-M   'P 1'
#
loop_
_entity.id
_entity.type
_entity.pdbx_description
1 polymer ?
#
loop_
_entity_poly.entity_id
_entity_poly.type
_entity_poly.pdbx_seq_one_letter_code
_entity_poly.pdbx_strand_id
1 'polypeptide(L)'
;MTNKIEQNTIASVHYTGTFTDGEIFDSSEGRDPLSFEVGKGQMISGFEQEMLGAEIGEKREFTLTPDRAYGERDEDAVQTIPRSQFPEGMEIEVGMVLGAQSEMGPIQFSVSSVEDDSVTVDFNHQMAGKTLNFSVEVVDVREAPEQKEMDNCGPGCGCN
;
A
#
# COMPACT_ATOMS: atom_id res chain seq x y z
N MET A 1 -29.93 -2.30 -7.88
CA MET A 1 -29.01 -1.29 -8.41
C MET A 1 -28.53 -0.53 -7.20
N THR A 2 -27.42 -0.99 -6.64
CA THR A 2 -26.83 -0.40 -5.44
C THR A 2 -26.01 0.77 -5.94
N ASN A 3 -26.57 1.98 -5.84
CA ASN A 3 -25.89 3.20 -6.30
C ASN A 3 -24.89 3.72 -5.26
N LYS A 4 -24.73 3.00 -4.15
CA LYS A 4 -23.93 3.37 -2.99
C LYS A 4 -22.84 2.34 -2.75
N ILE A 5 -21.69 2.81 -2.29
CA ILE A 5 -20.60 1.95 -1.86
C ILE A 5 -20.93 1.37 -0.47
N GLU A 6 -20.96 0.04 -0.39
CA GLU A 6 -21.23 -0.73 0.82
C GLU A 6 -20.13 -1.78 1.02
N GLN A 7 -20.12 -2.48 2.15
CA GLN A 7 -19.18 -3.58 2.36
C GLN A 7 -19.47 -4.72 1.38
N ASN A 8 -18.43 -5.34 0.80
CA ASN A 8 -18.50 -6.36 -0.25
C ASN A 8 -19.05 -5.84 -1.59
N THR A 9 -18.78 -4.59 -1.95
CA THR A 9 -19.00 -4.08 -3.31
C THR A 9 -17.69 -3.86 -4.02
N ILE A 10 -17.68 -4.03 -5.34
CA ILE A 10 -16.57 -3.61 -6.20
C ILE A 10 -16.87 -2.18 -6.67
N ALA A 11 -16.06 -1.23 -6.21
CA ALA A 11 -16.11 0.15 -6.66
C ALA A 11 -15.00 0.40 -7.69
N SER A 12 -15.34 1.04 -8.79
CA SER A 12 -14.40 1.57 -9.78
C SER A 12 -14.27 3.06 -9.56
N VAL A 13 -13.06 3.50 -9.25
CA VAL A 13 -12.80 4.90 -8.87
C VAL A 13 -11.59 5.46 -9.62
N HIS A 14 -11.65 6.75 -9.90
CA HIS A 14 -10.44 7.53 -10.15
C HIS A 14 -9.94 8.10 -8.84
N TYR A 15 -8.66 7.95 -8.56
CA TYR A 15 -8.03 8.57 -7.41
C TYR A 15 -6.88 9.46 -7.85
N THR A 16 -6.65 10.52 -7.09
CA THR A 16 -5.50 11.42 -7.22
C THR A 16 -4.93 11.62 -5.84
N GLY A 17 -3.72 11.11 -5.63
CA GLY A 17 -2.94 11.26 -4.42
C GLY A 17 -2.00 12.46 -4.54
N THR A 18 -2.10 13.38 -3.58
CA THR A 18 -1.23 14.55 -3.46
C THR A 18 -0.57 14.60 -2.09
N PHE A 19 0.65 15.09 -2.03
CA PHE A 19 1.33 15.37 -0.77
C PHE A 19 0.74 16.63 -0.11
N THR A 20 1.03 16.84 1.17
CA THR A 20 0.69 18.09 1.88
C THR A 20 1.31 19.35 1.25
N ASP A 21 2.35 19.19 0.43
CA ASP A 21 2.99 20.27 -0.31
C ASP A 21 2.22 20.66 -1.60
N GLY A 22 1.20 19.87 -1.98
CA GLY A 22 0.43 20.06 -3.23
C GLY A 22 1.01 19.32 -4.44
N GLU A 23 2.14 18.63 -4.29
CA GLU A 23 2.72 17.79 -5.33
C GLU A 23 1.92 16.48 -5.51
N ILE A 24 1.53 16.17 -6.75
CA ILE A 24 0.80 14.93 -7.08
C ILE A 24 1.81 13.79 -7.11
N PHE A 25 1.61 12.78 -6.27
CA PHE A 25 2.50 11.62 -6.19
C PHE A 25 2.04 10.47 -7.07
N ASP A 26 0.73 10.27 -7.17
CA ASP A 26 0.13 9.26 -8.02
C ASP A 26 -1.27 9.70 -8.43
N SER A 27 -1.65 9.43 -9.68
CA SER A 27 -3.00 9.69 -10.17
C SER A 27 -3.46 8.60 -11.14
N SER A 28 -4.71 8.20 -10.94
CA SER A 28 -5.52 7.42 -11.87
C SER A 28 -6.40 8.33 -12.75
N GLU A 29 -6.46 9.64 -12.47
CA GLU A 29 -7.06 10.64 -13.35
C GLU A 29 -6.37 10.63 -14.72
N GLY A 30 -7.10 10.24 -15.77
CA GLY A 30 -6.58 10.08 -17.14
C GLY A 30 -6.10 8.68 -17.52
N ARG A 31 -6.19 7.69 -16.62
CA ARG A 31 -5.98 6.25 -16.89
C ARG A 31 -7.28 5.47 -16.74
N ASP A 32 -7.25 4.15 -16.90
CA ASP A 32 -8.39 3.30 -16.55
C ASP A 32 -8.74 3.41 -15.06
N PRO A 33 -10.04 3.39 -14.70
CA PRO A 33 -10.47 3.47 -13.30
C PRO A 33 -9.97 2.27 -12.52
N LEU A 34 -9.52 2.51 -11.29
CA LEU A 34 -9.07 1.45 -10.39
C LEU A 34 -10.31 0.78 -9.78
N SER A 35 -10.53 -0.49 -10.13
CA SER A 35 -11.56 -1.32 -9.50
C SER A 35 -10.99 -2.04 -8.28
N PHE A 36 -11.63 -1.90 -7.13
CA PHE A 36 -11.25 -2.56 -5.89
C PHE A 36 -12.48 -3.03 -5.12
N GLU A 37 -12.30 -4.03 -4.26
CA GLU A 37 -13.36 -4.58 -3.41
C GLU A 37 -13.33 -3.93 -2.02
N VAL A 38 -14.45 -3.36 -1.62
CA VAL A 38 -14.61 -2.63 -0.36
C VAL A 38 -14.89 -3.62 0.76
N GLY A 39 -14.14 -3.52 1.86
CA GLY A 39 -14.30 -4.37 3.05
C GLY A 39 -13.42 -5.62 3.03
N LYS A 40 -12.51 -5.78 2.07
CA LYS A 40 -11.56 -6.91 2.02
C LYS A 40 -10.15 -6.54 2.45
N GLY A 41 -9.90 -5.30 2.88
CA GLY A 41 -8.58 -4.87 3.32
C GLY A 41 -7.54 -4.93 2.19
N GLN A 42 -7.99 -4.92 0.93
CA GLN A 42 -7.10 -4.83 -0.23
C GLN A 42 -6.58 -3.40 -0.42
N MET A 43 -7.26 -2.42 0.16
CA MET A 43 -6.88 -1.03 0.18
C MET A 43 -6.66 -0.53 1.60
N ILE A 44 -6.05 0.64 1.65
CA ILE A 44 -5.85 1.43 2.84
C ILE A 44 -7.17 1.59 3.60
N SER A 45 -7.20 1.26 4.90
CA SER A 45 -8.44 1.30 5.69
C SER A 45 -9.08 2.69 5.75
N GLY A 46 -8.27 3.75 5.79
CA GLY A 46 -8.78 5.11 5.71
C GLY A 46 -9.49 5.43 4.40
N PHE A 47 -9.00 4.89 3.28
CA PHE A 47 -9.61 5.05 1.97
C PHE A 47 -10.96 4.33 1.91
N GLU A 48 -11.02 3.08 2.35
CA GLU A 48 -12.26 2.31 2.36
C GLU A 48 -13.33 2.96 3.24
N GLN A 49 -12.95 3.49 4.41
CA GLN A 49 -13.89 4.16 5.32
C GLN A 49 -14.46 5.45 4.73
N GLU A 50 -13.64 6.27 4.10
CA GLU A 50 -14.11 7.52 3.48
C GLU A 50 -14.97 7.25 2.24
N MET A 51 -14.79 6.11 1.58
CA MET A 51 -15.60 5.70 0.43
C MET A 51 -16.92 5.04 0.82
N LEU A 52 -17.07 4.53 2.04
CA LEU A 52 -18.33 3.96 2.51
C LEU A 52 -19.45 5.01 2.45
N GLY A 53 -20.56 4.62 1.81
CA GLY A 53 -21.74 5.47 1.63
C GLY A 53 -21.60 6.53 0.54
N ALA A 54 -20.52 6.55 -0.24
CA ALA A 54 -20.42 7.40 -1.44
C ALA A 54 -21.29 6.86 -2.57
N GLU A 55 -21.82 7.76 -3.40
CA GLU A 55 -22.67 7.41 -4.55
C GLU A 55 -21.89 7.40 -5.87
N ILE A 56 -22.39 6.69 -6.88
CA ILE A 56 -21.82 6.70 -8.24
C ILE A 56 -21.83 8.13 -8.78
N GLY A 57 -20.67 8.61 -9.27
CA GLY A 57 -20.46 9.97 -9.73
C GLY A 57 -20.13 10.98 -8.62
N GLU A 58 -20.09 10.55 -7.35
CA GLU A 58 -19.67 11.40 -6.24
C GLU A 58 -18.14 11.50 -6.21
N LYS A 59 -17.65 12.72 -6.01
CA LYS A 59 -16.24 13.02 -5.76
C LYS A 59 -16.05 13.35 -4.29
N ARG A 60 -15.15 12.63 -3.62
CA ARG A 60 -14.74 12.88 -2.24
C ARG A 60 -13.27 13.23 -2.19
N GLU A 61 -12.95 14.24 -1.40
CA GLU A 61 -11.58 14.62 -1.09
C GLU A 61 -11.37 14.50 0.42
N PHE A 62 -10.35 13.75 0.81
CA PHE A 62 -10.06 13.48 2.20
C PHE A 62 -8.56 13.37 2.44
N THR A 63 -8.15 13.79 3.62
CA THR A 63 -6.75 13.73 4.06
C THR A 63 -6.56 12.50 4.92
N LEU A 64 -5.68 11.60 4.48
CA LEU A 64 -5.27 10.45 5.28
C LEU A 64 -3.94 10.76 5.97
N THR A 65 -3.96 10.67 7.30
CA THR A 65 -2.74 10.61 8.10
C THR A 65 -1.96 9.33 7.78
N PRO A 66 -0.63 9.31 7.99
CA PRO A 66 0.20 8.14 7.68
C PRO A 66 -0.34 6.84 8.29
N ASP A 67 -0.74 6.86 9.57
CA ASP A 67 -1.40 5.75 10.27
C ASP A 67 -2.62 5.15 9.52
N ARG A 68 -3.38 6.00 8.82
CA ARG A 68 -4.57 5.61 8.04
C ARG A 68 -4.30 5.44 6.55
N ALA A 69 -3.05 5.64 6.10
CA ALA A 69 -2.60 5.56 4.72
C ALA A 69 -1.63 4.38 4.53
N TYR A 70 -0.34 4.68 4.42
CA TYR A 70 0.74 3.70 4.24
C TYR A 70 1.38 3.27 5.57
N GLY A 71 0.81 3.65 6.71
CA GLY A 71 1.41 3.52 8.03
C GLY A 71 2.32 4.71 8.37
N GLU A 72 2.61 4.85 9.66
CA GLU A 72 3.77 5.64 10.10
C GLU A 72 5.06 4.94 9.66
N ARG A 73 6.16 5.68 9.68
CA ARG A 73 7.47 5.06 9.52
C ARG A 73 7.69 4.19 10.76
N ASP A 74 7.62 2.89 10.59
CA ASP A 74 7.92 1.94 11.65
C ASP A 74 9.44 1.92 11.84
N GLU A 75 9.89 2.36 13.02
CA GLU A 75 11.28 2.18 13.43
C GLU A 75 11.62 0.69 13.60
N ASP A 76 10.62 -0.16 13.87
CA ASP A 76 10.76 -1.63 13.87
C ASP A 76 10.93 -2.22 12.45
N ALA A 77 10.51 -1.50 11.41
CA ALA A 77 10.81 -1.86 10.02
C ALA A 77 12.25 -1.46 9.61
N VAL A 78 13.00 -0.81 10.51
CA VAL A 78 14.43 -0.58 10.34
C VAL A 78 15.17 -1.79 10.88
N GLN A 79 15.72 -2.60 9.98
CA GLN A 79 16.51 -3.76 10.37
C GLN A 79 17.99 -3.50 10.14
N THR A 80 18.81 -4.05 11.03
CA THR A 80 20.25 -4.07 10.85
C THR A 80 20.64 -5.42 10.25
N ILE A 81 21.11 -5.39 9.01
CA ILE A 81 21.56 -6.58 8.29
C ILE A 81 23.09 -6.56 8.26
N PRO A 82 23.76 -7.68 8.59
CA PRO A 82 25.21 -7.75 8.51
C PRO A 82 25.67 -7.55 7.05
N ARG A 83 26.74 -6.78 6.86
CA ARG A 83 27.29 -6.48 5.52
C ARG A 83 27.66 -7.74 4.74
N SER A 84 27.97 -8.84 5.44
CA SER A 84 28.22 -10.16 4.86
C SER A 84 27.05 -10.76 4.07
N GLN A 85 25.82 -10.29 4.31
CA GLN A 85 24.63 -10.73 3.57
C GLN A 85 24.50 -10.03 2.20
N PHE A 86 25.23 -8.93 2.01
CA PHE A 86 25.31 -8.21 0.75
C PHE A 86 26.47 -8.73 -0.10
N PRO A 87 26.35 -8.74 -1.44
CA PRO A 87 27.41 -9.19 -2.32
C PRO A 87 28.67 -8.32 -2.15
N GLU A 88 29.79 -8.99 -1.87
CA GLU A 88 31.09 -8.37 -1.65
C GLU A 88 31.55 -7.67 -2.95
N GLY A 89 31.53 -6.34 -2.97
CA GLY A 89 31.86 -5.52 -4.15
C GLY A 89 30.78 -4.52 -4.58
N MET A 90 29.62 -4.52 -3.92
CA MET A 90 28.61 -3.47 -4.10
C MET A 90 28.96 -2.23 -3.24
N GLU A 91 29.04 -1.07 -3.87
CA GLU A 91 29.14 0.23 -3.19
C GLU A 91 27.78 0.57 -2.57
N ILE A 92 27.58 0.18 -1.32
CA ILE A 92 26.38 0.53 -0.55
C ILE A 92 26.57 1.95 -0.01
N GLU A 93 25.77 2.88 -0.48
CA GLU A 93 25.73 4.27 0.00
C GLU A 93 24.49 4.51 0.87
N VAL A 94 24.63 5.41 1.86
CA VAL A 94 23.47 5.88 2.65
C VAL A 94 22.52 6.64 1.73
N GLY A 95 21.25 6.25 1.75
CA GLY A 95 20.20 6.75 0.86
C GLY A 95 20.01 5.92 -0.42
N MET A 96 20.82 4.88 -0.65
CA MET A 96 20.63 3.98 -1.78
C MET A 96 19.41 3.07 -1.56
N VAL A 97 18.56 2.96 -2.58
CA VAL A 97 17.42 2.04 -2.56
C VAL A 97 17.85 0.72 -3.19
N LEU A 98 17.75 -0.36 -2.41
CA LEU A 98 18.10 -1.72 -2.83
C LEU A 98 16.85 -2.61 -2.79
N GLY A 99 16.80 -3.60 -3.68
CA GLY A 99 15.75 -4.62 -3.68
C GLY A 99 16.26 -5.91 -3.06
N ALA A 100 15.56 -6.45 -2.06
CA ALA A 100 15.77 -7.82 -1.56
C ALA A 100 14.63 -8.72 -2.00
N GLN A 101 14.95 -10.00 -2.14
CA GLN A 101 13.97 -11.04 -2.32
C GLN A 101 13.62 -11.59 -0.93
N SER A 102 12.41 -11.29 -0.45
CA SER A 102 11.87 -11.81 0.81
C SER A 102 10.84 -12.91 0.52
N GLU A 103 10.42 -13.66 1.54
CA GLU A 103 9.44 -14.75 1.43
C GLU A 103 8.08 -14.29 0.88
N MET A 104 7.74 -13.00 1.04
CA MET A 104 6.52 -12.40 0.48
C MET A 104 6.70 -11.76 -0.91
N GLY A 105 7.90 -11.81 -1.50
CA GLY A 105 8.20 -11.25 -2.82
C GLY A 105 9.35 -10.25 -2.82
N PRO A 106 9.63 -9.61 -3.99
CA PRO A 106 10.64 -8.58 -4.09
C PRO A 106 10.20 -7.34 -3.30
N ILE A 107 10.95 -7.01 -2.26
CA ILE A 107 10.77 -5.82 -1.44
C ILE A 107 11.90 -4.84 -1.69
N GLN A 108 11.58 -3.55 -1.72
CA GLN A 108 12.56 -2.47 -1.82
C GLN A 108 12.77 -1.85 -0.45
N PHE A 109 14.00 -1.54 -0.10
CA PHE A 109 14.38 -0.89 1.15
C PHE A 109 15.45 0.17 0.89
N SER A 110 15.50 1.17 1.75
CA SER A 110 16.46 2.27 1.65
C SER A 110 17.54 2.09 2.69
N VAL A 111 18.80 2.34 2.35
CA VAL A 111 19.88 2.25 3.33
C VAL A 111 19.89 3.52 4.18
N SER A 112 19.59 3.40 5.48
CA SER A 112 19.55 4.56 6.38
C SER A 112 20.90 4.84 7.02
N SER A 113 21.73 3.82 7.24
CA SER A 113 23.11 3.94 7.72
C SER A 113 23.96 2.77 7.22
N VAL A 114 25.24 3.05 6.93
CA VAL A 114 26.26 2.04 6.61
C VAL A 114 27.36 2.14 7.65
N GLU A 115 27.63 1.03 8.34
CA GLU A 115 28.83 0.82 9.15
C GLU A 115 29.75 -0.21 8.47
N ASP A 116 30.95 -0.40 9.02
CA ASP A 116 31.96 -1.31 8.47
C ASP A 116 31.50 -2.79 8.47
N ASP A 117 30.71 -3.21 9.47
CA ASP A 117 30.24 -4.60 9.64
C ASP A 117 28.71 -4.76 9.50
N SER A 118 27.96 -3.69 9.78
CA SER A 118 26.49 -3.64 9.80
C SER A 118 25.93 -2.61 8.82
N VAL A 119 24.80 -2.92 8.19
CA VAL A 119 24.05 -1.97 7.35
C VAL A 119 22.64 -1.86 7.90
N THR A 120 22.25 -0.64 8.27
CA THR A 120 20.89 -0.33 8.71
C THR A 120 20.04 -0.03 7.48
N VAL A 121 19.07 -0.91 7.23
CA VAL A 121 18.13 -0.81 6.12
C VAL A 121 16.75 -0.47 6.65
N ASP A 122 16.11 0.46 5.96
CA ASP A 122 14.76 0.91 6.23
C ASP A 122 13.82 0.26 5.21
N PHE A 123 12.99 -0.68 5.68
CA PHE A 123 12.00 -1.37 4.85
C PHE A 123 10.68 -0.58 4.73
N ASN A 124 10.64 0.68 5.19
CA ASN A 124 9.42 1.46 5.09
C ASN A 124 9.12 1.78 3.62
N HIS A 125 7.82 1.79 3.30
CA HIS A 125 7.37 2.30 2.02
C HIS A 125 7.84 3.75 1.88
N GLN A 126 8.27 4.19 0.70
CA GLN A 126 8.77 5.56 0.48
C GLN A 126 7.74 6.66 0.86
N MET A 127 6.47 6.27 1.03
CA MET A 127 5.35 7.13 1.38
C MET A 127 4.87 6.98 2.83
N ALA A 128 5.44 6.04 3.60
CA ALA A 128 5.12 5.86 5.01
C ALA A 128 5.57 7.07 5.83
N GLY A 129 4.76 7.48 6.81
CA GLY A 129 5.03 8.66 7.65
C GLY A 129 4.69 10.02 7.01
N LYS A 130 4.19 10.06 5.78
CA LYS A 130 3.70 11.31 5.14
C LYS A 130 2.18 11.37 5.17
N THR A 131 1.64 12.55 5.44
CA THR A 131 0.22 12.85 5.27
C THR A 131 -0.07 12.99 3.78
N LEU A 132 -1.10 12.29 3.30
CA LEU A 132 -1.46 12.24 1.89
C LEU A 132 -2.91 12.70 1.74
N ASN A 133 -3.13 13.60 0.78
CA ASN A 133 -4.45 14.05 0.39
C ASN A 133 -4.91 13.21 -0.80
N PHE A 134 -6.05 12.56 -0.67
CA PHE A 134 -6.64 11.74 -1.72
C PHE A 134 -7.93 12.39 -2.22
N SER A 135 -8.01 12.56 -3.53
CA SER A 135 -9.22 12.97 -4.24
C SER A 135 -9.72 11.78 -5.04
N VAL A 136 -10.88 11.25 -4.67
CA VAL A 136 -11.46 10.04 -5.25
C VAL A 136 -12.79 10.36 -5.90
N GLU A 137 -13.01 9.84 -7.10
CA GLU A 137 -14.24 9.97 -7.85
C GLU A 137 -14.78 8.59 -8.19
N VAL A 138 -16.02 8.31 -7.78
CA VAL A 138 -16.67 7.03 -8.06
C VAL A 138 -17.20 7.02 -9.49
N VAL A 139 -16.68 6.11 -10.30
CA VAL A 139 -17.10 5.94 -11.69
C VAL A 139 -18.22 4.92 -11.80
N ASP A 140 -18.08 3.79 -11.12
CA ASP A 140 -19.03 2.69 -11.17
C ASP A 140 -19.02 1.88 -9.87
N VAL A 141 -20.16 1.32 -9.48
CA VAL A 141 -20.28 0.44 -8.32
C VAL A 141 -21.06 -0.80 -8.73
N ARG A 142 -20.50 -1.96 -8.46
CA ARG A 142 -21.14 -3.27 -8.68
C ARG A 142 -21.03 -4.11 -7.42
N GLU A 143 -21.97 -5.02 -7.20
CA GLU A 143 -21.83 -6.00 -6.11
C GLU A 143 -20.65 -6.93 -6.41
N ALA A 144 -19.82 -7.18 -5.39
CA ALA A 144 -18.78 -8.18 -5.51
C ALA A 144 -19.46 -9.55 -5.63
N PRO A 145 -19.06 -10.41 -6.58
CA PRO A 145 -19.45 -11.81 -6.47
C PRO A 145 -18.87 -12.33 -5.16
N GLU A 146 -19.70 -12.95 -4.32
CA GLU A 146 -19.29 -13.58 -3.06
C GLU A 146 -18.09 -14.48 -3.32
N GLN A 147 -16.88 -13.95 -3.12
CA GLN A 147 -15.67 -14.73 -3.21
C GLN A 147 -15.64 -15.56 -1.94
N LYS A 148 -16.16 -16.79 -2.06
CA LYS A 148 -15.79 -17.91 -1.21
C LYS A 148 -14.31 -17.76 -0.90
N GLU A 149 -14.03 -17.57 0.38
CA GLU A 149 -12.70 -17.65 0.97
C GLU A 149 -11.91 -18.70 0.20
N MET A 150 -10.92 -18.27 -0.58
CA MET A 150 -9.87 -19.19 -0.97
C MET A 150 -9.09 -19.38 0.30
N ASP A 151 -9.61 -20.33 1.09
CA ASP A 151 -9.03 -20.89 2.29
C ASP A 151 -7.53 -20.91 2.06
N ASN A 152 -6.86 -20.05 2.84
CA ASN A 152 -5.44 -20.12 3.04
C ASN A 152 -5.11 -21.60 3.15
N CYS A 153 -4.35 -22.12 2.19
CA CYS A 153 -3.86 -23.49 2.25
C CYS A 153 -2.96 -23.55 3.50
N GLY A 154 -3.58 -23.85 4.65
CA GLY A 154 -2.88 -24.12 5.88
C GLY A 154 -1.99 -25.33 5.61
N PRO A 155 -0.70 -25.28 5.97
CA PRO A 155 0.18 -26.44 5.84
C PRO A 155 -0.23 -27.47 6.90
N GLY A 156 -1.28 -28.23 6.58
CA GLY A 156 -1.94 -29.18 7.45
C GLY A 156 -2.49 -30.35 6.66
N CYS A 157 -1.75 -30.85 5.66
CA CYS A 157 -2.01 -32.14 5.06
C CYS A 157 -0.88 -33.10 5.44
N GLY A 158 -1.04 -33.72 6.61
CA GLY A 158 -0.43 -35.02 6.83
C GLY A 158 -1.11 -36.03 5.91
N CYS A 159 -0.32 -36.75 5.13
CA CYS A 159 -0.70 -38.02 4.51
C CYS A 159 0.55 -38.85 4.21
N ASN A 160 0.59 -39.99 4.93
CA ASN A 160 1.36 -41.22 4.74
C ASN A 160 2.81 -41.29 5.26
#